data_AF-A0A072VFJ1-F1
#
_entry.id   AF-A0A072VFJ1-F1
#
_cell.length_a   1.000
_cell.length_b   1.000
_cell.length_c   1.000
_cell.angle_alpha   90.00
_cell.angle_beta   90.00
_cell.angle_gamma   90.00
#
_symmetry.space_group_name_H-M   'P 1'
#
loop_
_entity.id
_entity.type
_entity.pdbx_description
1 polymer ?
#
loop_
_entity_poly.entity_id
_entity_poly.type
_entity_poly.pdbx_seq_one_letter_code
_entity_poly.pdbx_strand_id
1 'polypeptide(L)'
;MLRKRLSVLSTSIIRSSTHNKSVLGYPSIQFHPLQLPHSLNVHATFNPNAHPDFQGFRAYSLLALNDLRDNVPRKQKTRKGRGIGSGKGKTAGRGHKGQRARKGSKLGFEGGQTPLRRRMPKRGFKNPFSLTFQPIGLGKIATFINAGKIDSSELITMKTLKDAGVLGKQIKDGVRLMGRGSEKIQWPIHLEVCIL
;
A
#
# COMPACT_ATOMS: atom_id res chain seq x y z
N MET A 1 30.35 -53.48 14.18
CA MET A 1 29.61 -53.29 15.45
C MET A 1 28.41 -52.40 15.21
N LEU A 2 27.24 -53.01 15.03
CA LEU A 2 25.94 -52.35 14.95
C LEU A 2 25.65 -51.58 16.24
N ARG A 3 25.27 -50.29 16.13
CA ARG A 3 24.37 -49.67 17.11
C ARG A 3 23.25 -48.94 16.38
N LYS A 4 22.12 -49.65 16.30
CA LYS A 4 20.78 -49.13 16.08
C LYS A 4 20.44 -48.14 17.21
N ARG A 5 20.01 -46.92 16.87
CA ARG A 5 19.06 -46.09 17.64
C ARG A 5 18.36 -45.17 16.63
N LEU A 6 17.23 -45.64 16.09
CA LEU A 6 15.87 -45.29 16.51
C LEU A 6 15.58 -43.78 16.43
N SER A 7 14.73 -43.50 15.45
CA SER A 7 14.08 -42.26 15.07
C SER A 7 13.22 -41.66 16.18
N VAL A 8 13.34 -40.34 16.37
CA VAL A 8 12.26 -39.54 16.98
C VAL A 8 12.03 -38.36 16.04
N LEU A 9 11.10 -38.55 15.11
CA LEU A 9 10.48 -37.48 14.34
C LEU A 9 9.58 -36.71 15.31
N SER A 10 10.02 -35.53 15.76
CA SER A 10 9.13 -34.61 16.46
C SER A 10 8.30 -33.85 15.41
N THR A 11 7.11 -34.36 15.12
CA THR A 11 6.08 -33.65 14.37
C THR A 11 5.54 -32.50 15.23
N SER A 12 6.07 -31.29 15.05
CA SER A 12 5.44 -30.07 15.59
C SER A 12 4.22 -29.72 14.73
N ILE A 13 3.06 -30.18 15.17
CA ILE A 13 1.76 -29.73 14.68
C ILE A 13 1.66 -28.23 15.00
N ILE A 14 1.80 -27.39 13.98
CA ILE A 14 1.51 -25.96 14.07
C ILE A 14 0.00 -25.82 14.22
N ARG A 15 -0.47 -25.63 15.47
CA ARG A 15 -1.82 -25.13 15.77
C ARG A 15 -1.94 -23.71 15.19
N SER A 16 -2.74 -23.55 14.14
CA SER A 16 -3.24 -22.25 13.71
C SER A 16 -4.22 -21.73 14.77
N SER A 17 -3.71 -20.96 15.73
CA SER A 17 -4.52 -20.11 16.59
C SER A 17 -5.19 -19.05 15.71
N THR A 18 -6.46 -19.26 15.40
CA THR A 18 -7.35 -18.23 14.87
C THR A 18 -7.49 -17.14 15.92
N HIS A 19 -6.66 -16.11 15.83
CA HIS A 19 -6.91 -14.87 16.55
C HIS A 19 -8.19 -14.24 15.99
N ASN A 20 -9.32 -14.53 16.66
CA ASN A 20 -10.51 -13.70 16.60
C ASN A 20 -10.10 -12.31 17.08
N LYS A 21 -9.89 -11.38 16.14
CA LYS A 21 -9.87 -9.96 16.45
C LYS A 21 -11.25 -9.63 17.01
N SER A 22 -11.31 -9.33 18.30
CA SER A 22 -12.45 -8.67 18.91
C SER A 22 -12.75 -7.42 18.10
N VAL A 23 -13.86 -7.43 17.39
CA VAL A 23 -14.45 -6.26 16.75
C VAL A 23 -14.69 -5.27 17.89
N LEU A 24 -13.86 -4.22 17.96
CA LEU A 24 -14.19 -3.05 18.76
C LEU A 24 -15.45 -2.46 18.12
N GLY A 25 -16.60 -2.76 18.73
CA GLY A 25 -17.86 -2.15 18.37
C GLY A 25 -17.73 -0.64 18.53
N TYR A 26 -18.01 0.09 17.46
CA TYR A 26 -18.28 1.51 17.59
C TYR A 26 -19.52 1.66 18.49
N PRO A 27 -19.50 2.49 19.53
CA PRO A 27 -20.69 2.68 20.35
C PRO A 27 -21.80 3.26 19.47
N SER A 28 -22.96 2.59 19.49
CA SER A 28 -24.18 3.10 18.89
C SER A 28 -24.48 4.48 19.46
N ILE A 29 -24.48 5.51 18.62
CA ILE A 29 -24.90 6.86 19.00
C ILE A 29 -26.39 6.80 19.30
N GLN A 30 -26.74 6.80 20.59
CA GLN A 30 -28.11 7.03 21.02
C GLN A 30 -28.39 8.52 20.82
N PHE A 31 -29.29 8.84 19.89
CA PHE A 31 -29.80 10.20 19.73
C PHE A 31 -30.72 10.50 20.91
N HIS A 32 -30.22 11.22 21.91
CA HIS A 32 -31.08 11.87 22.88
C HIS A 32 -31.64 13.16 22.26
N PRO A 33 -32.96 13.39 22.28
CA PRO A 33 -33.54 14.63 21.81
C PRO A 33 -33.01 15.79 22.67
N LEU A 34 -32.63 16.88 21.99
CA LEU A 34 -32.20 18.14 22.60
C LEU A 34 -33.32 18.67 23.51
N GLN A 35 -33.13 18.53 24.83
CA GLN A 35 -33.95 19.27 25.80
C GLN A 35 -33.44 20.71 25.86
N LEU A 36 -34.27 21.63 25.41
CA LEU A 36 -34.12 23.07 25.64
C LEU A 36 -34.14 23.34 27.15
N PRO A 37 -33.11 23.99 27.73
CA PRO A 37 -33.13 24.34 29.14
C PRO A 37 -34.27 25.33 29.38
N HIS A 38 -35.27 24.87 30.13
CA HIS A 38 -36.32 25.73 30.66
C HIS A 38 -35.75 26.59 31.79
N SER A 39 -36.23 27.83 31.82
CA SER A 39 -36.06 28.87 32.85
C SER A 39 -34.63 29.35 33.13
N LEU A 40 -34.37 30.55 32.62
CA LEU A 40 -33.36 31.48 33.09
C LEU A 40 -33.60 31.78 34.58
N ASN A 41 -32.81 31.19 35.47
CA ASN A 41 -32.59 31.76 36.80
C ASN A 41 -31.40 32.73 36.71
N VAL A 42 -31.71 33.98 36.37
CA VAL A 42 -30.79 35.09 36.50
C VAL A 42 -30.66 35.42 37.98
N HIS A 43 -29.66 34.83 38.63
CA HIS A 43 -29.01 35.48 39.76
C HIS A 43 -27.50 35.44 39.51
N ALA A 44 -27.07 36.28 38.56
CA ALA A 44 -25.66 36.55 38.34
C ALA A 44 -25.14 37.39 39.50
N THR A 45 -24.41 36.78 40.43
CA THR A 45 -23.46 37.55 41.25
C THR A 45 -22.36 38.04 40.32
N PHE A 46 -22.48 39.30 39.88
CA PHE A 46 -21.48 39.98 39.08
C PHE A 46 -20.16 40.04 39.84
N ASN A 47 -19.20 39.20 39.47
CA ASN A 47 -17.82 39.33 39.91
C ASN A 47 -17.07 40.14 38.82
N PRO A 48 -16.71 41.41 39.07
CA PRO A 48 -16.14 42.30 38.06
C PRO A 48 -14.72 41.90 37.61
N ASN A 49 -14.12 40.87 38.22
CA ASN A 49 -12.73 40.48 37.98
C ASN A 49 -12.55 39.16 37.20
N ALA A 50 -13.63 38.59 36.64
CA ALA A 50 -13.52 37.37 35.83
C ALA A 50 -13.28 37.71 34.35
N HIS A 51 -12.04 37.59 33.88
CA HIS A 51 -11.76 37.54 32.45
C HIS A 51 -12.41 36.28 31.86
N PRO A 52 -13.24 36.38 30.81
CA PRO A 52 -13.80 35.20 30.18
C PRO A 52 -12.68 34.46 29.44
N ASP A 53 -12.30 33.29 29.95
CA ASP A 53 -11.43 32.33 29.27
C ASP A 53 -12.13 31.84 28.00
N PHE A 54 -11.92 32.56 26.90
CA PHE A 54 -12.30 32.14 25.55
C PHE A 54 -11.47 30.91 25.16
N GLN A 55 -11.90 29.71 25.55
CA GLN A 55 -11.51 28.48 24.88
C GLN A 55 -12.17 28.45 23.50
N GLY A 56 -11.60 29.23 22.58
CA GLY A 56 -12.09 29.37 21.22
C GLY A 56 -12.02 28.03 20.48
N PHE A 57 -13.18 27.46 20.18
CA PHE A 57 -13.32 26.58 19.03
C PHE A 57 -12.89 27.40 17.80
N ARG A 58 -11.69 27.14 17.25
CA ARG A 58 -11.32 27.76 15.97
C ARG A 58 -12.29 27.22 14.93
N ALA A 59 -13.26 28.05 14.55
CA ALA A 59 -14.06 27.83 13.35
C ALA A 59 -13.10 27.91 12.16
N TYR A 60 -12.57 26.77 11.74
CA TYR A 60 -11.84 26.66 10.49
C TYR A 60 -12.81 27.05 9.38
N SER A 61 -12.49 28.12 8.66
CA SER A 61 -13.28 28.53 7.52
C SER A 61 -13.08 27.51 6.41
N LEU A 62 -14.16 26.94 5.89
CA LEU A 62 -14.12 25.78 4.98
C LEU A 62 -13.35 26.02 3.66
N LEU A 63 -13.03 27.28 3.33
CA LEU A 63 -12.45 27.69 2.05
C LEU A 63 -11.29 28.69 2.18
N ALA A 64 -10.86 29.09 3.39
CA ALA A 64 -9.72 30.02 3.48
C ALA A 64 -8.40 29.31 3.23
N LEU A 65 -7.55 29.96 2.44
CA LEU A 65 -6.25 29.41 2.03
C LEU A 65 -5.33 29.05 3.22
N ASN A 66 -5.48 29.73 4.36
CA ASN A 66 -4.66 29.51 5.55
C ASN A 66 -5.05 28.27 6.37
N ASP A 67 -6.25 27.74 6.16
CA ASP A 67 -6.82 26.61 6.91
C ASP A 67 -6.65 25.26 6.19
N LEU A 68 -6.04 25.24 5.00
CA LEU A 68 -5.79 24.00 4.25
C LEU A 68 -4.72 23.15 4.94
N ARG A 69 -5.09 21.91 5.29
CA ARG A 69 -4.19 20.90 5.84
C ARG A 69 -4.48 19.53 5.23
N ASP A 70 -3.46 18.69 5.16
CA ASP A 70 -3.62 17.28 4.79
C ASP A 70 -4.47 16.53 5.82
N ASN A 71 -5.20 15.50 5.38
CA ASN A 71 -6.00 14.63 6.26
C ASN A 71 -5.13 13.93 7.32
N VAL A 72 -3.88 13.60 6.96
CA VAL A 72 -2.89 13.01 7.87
C VAL A 72 -1.75 14.01 8.06
N PRO A 73 -1.30 14.26 9.30
CA PRO A 73 -0.21 15.20 9.53
C PRO A 73 1.09 14.70 8.87
N ARG A 74 1.81 15.63 8.26
CA ARG A 74 3.13 15.36 7.66
C ARG A 74 4.11 14.88 8.73
N LYS A 75 4.76 13.74 8.48
CA LYS A 75 5.85 13.25 9.33
C LYS A 75 7.03 14.22 9.32
N GLN A 76 7.37 14.76 10.50
CA GLN A 76 8.49 15.68 10.65
C GLN A 76 9.85 14.99 10.40
N LYS A 77 10.74 15.68 9.68
CA LYS A 77 12.10 15.17 9.42
C LYS A 77 12.94 15.30 10.69
N THR A 78 13.54 14.20 11.15
CA THR A 78 14.47 14.26 12.29
C THR A 78 15.75 15.01 11.89
N ARG A 79 15.98 16.19 12.46
CA ARG A 79 17.21 16.96 12.29
C ARG A 79 18.28 16.38 13.21
N LYS A 80 19.27 15.71 12.64
CA LYS A 80 20.36 15.07 13.38
C LYS A 80 21.34 16.13 13.92
N GLY A 81 22.00 15.86 15.05
CA GLY A 81 22.99 16.77 15.64
C GLY A 81 22.38 18.06 16.21
N ARG A 82 21.16 17.99 16.77
CA ARG A 82 20.44 19.15 17.34
C ARG A 82 20.03 18.85 18.78
N GLY A 83 21.03 18.71 19.67
CA GLY A 83 20.82 18.49 21.11
C GLY A 83 20.47 17.06 21.51
N ILE A 84 20.57 16.78 22.82
CA ILE A 84 20.41 15.44 23.40
C ILE A 84 18.95 14.98 23.34
N GLY A 85 17.99 15.86 23.60
CA GLY A 85 16.55 15.54 23.56
C GLY A 85 16.02 15.08 22.19
N SER A 86 16.78 15.32 21.11
CA SER A 86 16.42 14.85 19.76
C SER A 86 16.61 13.33 19.54
N GLY A 87 17.25 12.62 20.49
CA GLY A 87 17.61 11.20 20.38
C GLY A 87 18.74 10.90 19.37
N LYS A 88 19.10 11.85 18.51
CA LYS A 88 20.20 11.74 17.52
C LYS A 88 21.16 12.94 17.62
N GLY A 89 21.43 13.39 18.84
CA GLY A 89 22.31 14.52 19.16
C GLY A 89 23.78 14.18 18.92
N LYS A 90 24.42 13.56 19.92
CA LYS A 90 25.88 13.40 20.02
C LYS A 90 26.56 12.79 18.79
N THR A 91 25.99 11.73 18.22
CA THR A 91 26.61 10.96 17.12
C THR A 91 25.84 11.04 15.80
N ALA A 92 24.73 11.79 15.75
CA ALA A 92 23.82 11.79 14.61
C ALA A 92 23.36 10.38 14.15
N GLY A 93 23.44 9.37 15.03
CA GLY A 93 23.15 7.97 14.71
C GLY A 93 24.24 7.25 13.89
N ARG A 94 25.46 7.81 13.81
CA ARG A 94 26.59 7.19 13.09
C ARG A 94 27.45 6.27 13.97
N GLY A 95 27.21 6.24 15.27
CA GLY A 95 28.05 5.54 16.26
C GLY A 95 29.31 6.32 16.63
N HIS A 96 30.30 5.62 17.19
CA HIS A 96 31.58 6.21 17.63
C HIS A 96 32.67 6.07 16.55
N LYS A 97 33.96 6.02 16.93
CA LYS A 97 35.15 6.20 16.09
C LYS A 97 35.41 5.09 15.04
N GLY A 98 34.41 4.74 14.21
CA GLY A 98 34.53 3.77 13.11
C GLY A 98 34.61 4.42 11.73
N GLN A 99 34.94 3.62 10.70
CA GLN A 99 35.04 4.09 9.31
C GLN A 99 33.75 4.79 8.84
N ARG A 100 32.58 4.18 9.11
CA ARG A 100 31.24 4.71 8.76
C ARG A 100 30.87 6.03 9.45
N ALA A 101 31.50 6.35 10.59
CA ALA A 101 31.26 7.61 11.28
C ALA A 101 32.01 8.79 10.63
N ARG A 102 33.23 8.52 10.13
CA ARG A 102 34.09 9.50 9.45
C ARG A 102 33.70 9.70 7.99
N LYS A 103 33.54 8.60 7.24
CA LYS A 103 33.23 8.57 5.79
C LYS A 103 32.25 7.45 5.46
N GLY A 104 31.77 7.42 4.22
CA GLY A 104 30.98 6.30 3.70
C GLY A 104 31.84 5.04 3.48
N SER A 105 31.18 3.90 3.37
CA SER A 105 31.76 2.65 2.85
C SER A 105 31.05 2.28 1.55
N LYS A 106 31.73 1.57 0.65
CA LYS A 106 31.15 1.16 -0.62
C LYS A 106 30.01 0.17 -0.39
N LEU A 107 28.85 0.43 -1.00
CA LEU A 107 27.72 -0.49 -0.95
C LEU A 107 28.14 -1.82 -1.62
N GLY A 108 27.97 -2.93 -0.90
CA GLY A 108 28.41 -4.27 -1.34
C GLY A 108 29.87 -4.62 -1.03
N PHE A 109 30.53 -3.91 -0.10
CA PHE A 109 31.81 -4.33 0.46
C PHE A 109 31.60 -5.35 1.60
N GLU A 110 32.18 -6.54 1.46
CA GLU A 110 32.07 -7.67 2.41
C GLU A 110 33.31 -7.80 3.32
N GLY A 111 34.02 -6.70 3.60
CA GLY A 111 35.14 -6.73 4.56
C GLY A 111 36.46 -7.31 4.02
N GLY A 112 36.61 -7.43 2.70
CA GLY A 112 37.78 -8.04 2.05
C GLY A 112 37.50 -9.43 1.47
N GLN A 113 36.38 -10.05 1.86
CA GLN A 113 35.89 -11.28 1.23
C GLN A 113 35.51 -11.03 -0.25
N THR A 114 35.70 -12.03 -1.11
CA THR A 114 35.30 -11.96 -2.52
C THR A 114 33.78 -11.75 -2.62
N PRO A 115 33.25 -10.65 -3.19
CA PRO A 115 31.81 -10.37 -3.11
C PRO A 115 30.94 -11.45 -3.76
N LEU A 116 29.70 -11.63 -3.27
CA LEU A 116 28.76 -12.66 -3.77
C LEU A 116 28.62 -12.66 -5.29
N ARG A 117 28.53 -11.46 -5.91
CA ARG A 117 28.44 -11.28 -7.37
C ARG A 117 29.63 -11.83 -8.17
N ARG A 118 30.75 -12.10 -7.50
CA ARG A 118 31.94 -12.74 -8.09
C ARG A 118 32.02 -14.22 -7.76
N ARG A 119 31.50 -14.65 -6.60
CA ARG A 119 31.47 -16.05 -6.19
C ARG A 119 30.47 -16.87 -7.00
N MET A 120 29.28 -16.31 -7.23
CA MET A 120 28.25 -16.98 -8.01
C MET A 120 28.55 -16.85 -9.51
N PRO A 121 28.46 -17.95 -10.28
CA PRO A 121 28.60 -17.88 -11.73
C PRO A 121 27.44 -17.07 -12.32
N LYS A 122 27.72 -16.33 -13.39
CA LYS A 122 26.64 -15.73 -14.21
C LYS A 122 25.89 -16.86 -14.90
N ARG A 123 24.55 -16.88 -14.78
CA ARG A 123 23.70 -17.92 -15.37
C ARG A 123 22.90 -17.36 -16.53
N GLY A 124 22.93 -18.08 -17.65
CA GLY A 124 22.15 -17.79 -18.84
C GLY A 124 22.55 -16.50 -19.55
N PHE A 125 21.70 -16.08 -20.48
CA PHE A 125 21.77 -14.80 -21.17
C PHE A 125 20.35 -14.22 -21.26
N LYS A 126 20.25 -12.90 -21.44
CA LYS A 126 18.97 -12.24 -21.73
C LYS A 126 18.79 -12.23 -23.25
N ASN A 127 17.76 -12.92 -23.77
CA ASN A 127 17.46 -12.92 -25.20
C ASN A 127 17.04 -11.49 -25.66
N PRO A 128 17.80 -10.84 -26.57
CA PRO A 128 17.45 -9.50 -27.08
C PRO A 128 16.26 -9.52 -28.04
N PHE A 129 15.95 -10.67 -28.65
CA PHE A 129 14.85 -10.86 -29.59
C PHE A 129 13.58 -11.40 -28.92
N SER A 130 13.53 -11.40 -27.59
CA SER A 130 12.35 -11.89 -26.87
C SER A 130 11.18 -10.94 -27.05
N LEU A 131 10.11 -11.42 -27.67
CA LEU A 131 8.85 -10.70 -27.75
C LEU A 131 8.12 -10.74 -26.40
N THR A 132 7.57 -9.60 -26.01
CA THR A 132 6.84 -9.37 -24.76
C THR A 132 5.38 -9.02 -25.06
N PHE A 133 4.54 -10.03 -24.96
CA PHE A 133 3.10 -9.87 -25.13
C PHE A 133 2.42 -9.45 -23.83
N GLN A 134 1.41 -8.60 -23.94
CA GLN A 134 0.57 -8.22 -22.81
C GLN A 134 -0.51 -9.29 -22.59
N PRO A 135 -0.52 -10.00 -21.45
CA PRO A 135 -1.53 -11.01 -21.18
C PRO A 135 -2.89 -10.36 -20.87
N ILE A 136 -3.96 -10.90 -21.46
CA ILE A 136 -5.35 -10.56 -21.16
C ILE A 136 -6.12 -11.83 -20.79
N GLY A 137 -6.84 -11.78 -19.68
CA GLY A 137 -7.77 -12.85 -19.29
C GLY A 137 -9.14 -12.69 -19.94
N LEU A 138 -9.73 -13.79 -20.39
CA LEU A 138 -11.08 -13.85 -20.95
C LEU A 138 -12.16 -13.27 -20.02
N GLY A 139 -12.06 -13.50 -18.71
CA GLY A 139 -13.02 -12.94 -17.74
C GLY A 139 -12.97 -11.41 -17.65
N LYS A 140 -11.83 -10.79 -18.00
CA LYS A 140 -11.72 -9.33 -18.08
C LYS A 140 -12.49 -8.81 -19.29
N ILE A 141 -12.35 -9.46 -20.45
CA ILE A 141 -13.11 -9.13 -21.65
C ILE A 141 -14.62 -9.25 -21.37
N ALA A 142 -15.05 -10.36 -20.75
CA ALA A 142 -16.45 -10.55 -20.37
C ALA A 142 -16.99 -9.42 -19.48
N THR A 143 -16.18 -8.93 -18.54
CA THR A 143 -16.57 -7.81 -17.66
C THR A 143 -16.79 -6.51 -18.44
N PHE A 144 -15.99 -6.24 -19.47
CA PHE A 144 -16.12 -5.03 -20.28
C PHE A 144 -17.28 -5.12 -21.28
N ILE A 145 -17.57 -6.31 -21.79
CA ILE A 145 -18.77 -6.55 -22.61
C ILE A 145 -20.03 -6.36 -21.76
N ASN A 146 -20.08 -6.96 -20.56
CA ASN A 146 -21.20 -6.76 -19.63
C ASN A 146 -21.39 -5.29 -19.21
N ALA A 147 -20.31 -4.50 -19.21
CA ALA A 147 -20.36 -3.07 -18.93
C ALA A 147 -20.76 -2.23 -20.16
N GLY A 148 -21.05 -2.84 -21.32
CA GLY A 148 -21.42 -2.17 -22.56
C GLY A 148 -20.29 -1.36 -23.20
N LYS A 149 -19.02 -1.67 -22.87
CA LYS A 149 -17.85 -0.96 -23.42
C LYS A 149 -17.27 -1.61 -24.67
N ILE A 150 -17.59 -2.87 -24.89
CA ILE A 150 -17.17 -3.64 -26.05
C ILE A 150 -18.39 -4.40 -26.55
N ASP A 151 -18.64 -4.31 -27.85
CA ASP A 151 -19.70 -5.06 -28.51
C ASP A 151 -19.23 -6.47 -28.83
N SER A 152 -20.01 -7.47 -28.42
CA SER A 152 -19.70 -8.90 -28.66
C SER A 152 -19.92 -9.33 -30.11
N SER A 153 -20.76 -8.61 -30.83
CA SER A 153 -21.16 -8.94 -32.21
C SER A 153 -20.09 -8.54 -33.24
N GLU A 154 -19.21 -7.60 -32.88
CA GLU A 154 -18.15 -7.12 -33.75
C GLU A 154 -16.82 -7.85 -33.52
N LEU A 155 -15.89 -7.67 -34.46
CA LEU A 155 -14.53 -8.18 -34.35
C LEU A 155 -13.74 -7.39 -33.31
N ILE A 156 -13.38 -8.04 -32.21
CA ILE A 156 -12.57 -7.43 -31.15
C ILE A 156 -11.10 -7.54 -31.52
N THR A 157 -10.55 -6.45 -32.04
CA THR A 157 -9.13 -6.32 -32.38
C THR A 157 -8.29 -5.75 -31.23
N MET A 158 -6.97 -5.81 -31.33
CA MET A 158 -6.06 -5.19 -30.35
C MET A 158 -6.30 -3.69 -30.12
N LYS A 159 -6.76 -2.98 -31.16
CA LYS A 159 -7.11 -1.56 -31.08
C LYS A 159 -8.34 -1.37 -30.20
N THR A 160 -9.42 -2.12 -30.44
CA THR A 160 -10.65 -2.04 -29.63
C THR A 160 -10.37 -2.33 -28.16
N LEU A 161 -9.52 -3.31 -27.84
CA LEU A 161 -9.13 -3.65 -26.47
C LEU A 161 -8.34 -2.52 -25.78
N LYS A 162 -7.58 -1.74 -26.54
CA LYS A 162 -6.84 -0.59 -26.02
C LYS A 162 -7.75 0.60 -25.80
N ASP A 163 -8.57 0.92 -26.79
CA ASP A 163 -9.47 2.08 -26.76
C ASP A 163 -10.55 1.89 -25.67
N ALA A 164 -11.06 0.67 -25.50
CA ALA A 164 -11.98 0.32 -24.41
C ALA A 164 -11.33 0.32 -23.02
N GLY A 165 -10.00 0.42 -22.92
CA GLY A 165 -9.28 0.42 -21.64
C GLY A 165 -9.11 -0.96 -21.01
N VAL A 166 -9.36 -2.05 -21.75
CA VAL A 166 -9.02 -3.41 -21.29
C VAL A 166 -7.51 -3.55 -21.12
N LEU A 167 -6.74 -2.88 -21.99
CA LEU A 167 -5.30 -2.78 -21.93
C LEU A 167 -4.88 -1.43 -21.34
N GLY A 168 -4.47 -1.42 -20.07
CA GLY A 168 -4.05 -0.19 -19.39
C GLY A 168 -2.60 0.25 -19.67
N LYS A 169 -1.82 -0.55 -20.40
CA LYS A 169 -0.42 -0.26 -20.75
C LYS A 169 -0.26 -0.20 -22.26
N GLN A 170 0.77 0.50 -22.71
CA GLN A 170 1.17 0.48 -24.11
C GLN A 170 1.46 -0.95 -24.57
N ILE A 171 0.85 -1.33 -25.68
CA ILE A 171 1.12 -2.60 -26.37
C ILE A 171 2.53 -2.51 -26.93
N LYS A 172 3.38 -3.49 -26.58
CA LYS A 172 4.73 -3.63 -27.14
C LYS A 172 4.67 -4.51 -28.39
N ASP A 173 4.88 -5.80 -28.22
CA ASP A 173 4.98 -6.77 -29.32
C ASP A 173 3.63 -7.42 -29.64
N GLY A 174 2.64 -7.26 -28.76
CA GLY A 174 1.27 -7.68 -29.02
C GLY A 174 0.50 -8.01 -27.74
N VAL A 175 -0.59 -8.75 -27.91
CA VAL A 175 -1.50 -9.14 -26.84
C VAL A 175 -1.65 -10.66 -26.87
N ARG A 176 -1.60 -11.29 -25.70
CA ARG A 176 -1.79 -12.75 -25.55
C ARG A 176 -3.06 -13.04 -24.77
N LEU A 177 -3.95 -13.85 -25.34
CA LEU A 177 -5.15 -14.30 -24.65
C LEU A 177 -4.83 -15.41 -23.65
N MET A 178 -5.47 -15.35 -22.49
CA MET A 178 -5.37 -16.34 -21.42
C MET A 178 -6.77 -16.78 -20.97
N GLY A 179 -6.94 -18.08 -20.74
CA GLY A 179 -8.21 -18.67 -20.30
C GLY A 179 -8.69 -18.32 -18.88
N ARG A 180 -8.08 -17.33 -18.21
CA ARG A 180 -8.48 -16.96 -16.85
C ARG A 180 -9.89 -16.35 -16.87
N GLY A 181 -10.84 -17.02 -16.23
CA GLY A 181 -12.24 -16.58 -16.15
C GLY A 181 -13.05 -16.84 -17.42
N SER A 182 -12.71 -17.89 -18.17
CA SER A 182 -13.47 -18.37 -19.35
C SER A 182 -14.94 -18.66 -19.03
N GLU A 183 -15.25 -19.14 -17.82
CA GLU A 183 -16.61 -19.46 -17.35
C GLU A 183 -17.59 -18.28 -17.43
N LYS A 184 -17.09 -17.05 -17.49
CA LYS A 184 -17.93 -15.83 -17.55
C LYS A 184 -18.35 -15.46 -18.96
N ILE A 185 -17.80 -16.11 -19.99
CA ILE A 185 -18.19 -15.90 -21.38
C ILE A 185 -19.38 -16.79 -21.67
N GLN A 186 -20.51 -16.18 -22.02
CA GLN A 186 -21.75 -16.89 -22.32
C GLN A 186 -22.15 -16.75 -23.80
N TRP A 187 -21.63 -15.74 -24.49
CA TRP A 187 -21.94 -15.40 -25.87
C TRP A 187 -20.74 -15.72 -26.80
N PRO A 188 -20.99 -15.95 -28.10
CA PRO A 188 -19.92 -16.06 -29.08
C PRO A 188 -19.17 -14.73 -29.18
N ILE A 189 -17.84 -14.80 -29.31
CA ILE A 189 -16.96 -13.64 -29.45
C ILE A 189 -15.95 -13.92 -30.55
N HIS A 190 -15.76 -12.95 -31.45
CA HIS A 190 -14.73 -13.00 -32.48
C HIS A 190 -13.54 -12.13 -32.05
N LEU A 191 -12.37 -12.74 -31.86
CA LEU A 191 -11.16 -12.09 -31.35
C LEU A 191 -10.05 -12.14 -32.42
N GLU A 192 -9.44 -10.99 -32.70
CA GLU A 192 -8.23 -10.90 -33.54
C GLU A 192 -7.05 -10.42 -32.68
N VAL A 193 -6.18 -11.37 -32.32
CA VAL A 193 -5.09 -11.15 -31.35
C VAL A 193 -3.87 -11.99 -31.71
N CYS A 194 -2.68 -11.56 -31.26
CA CYS A 194 -1.43 -12.28 -31.50
C CYS A 194 -1.39 -13.64 -30.76
N ILE A 195 -0.97 -14.69 -31.48
CA ILE A 195 -0.65 -16.01 -30.91
C ILE A 195 0.79 -16.34 -31.27
N LEU A 196 1.60 -16.62 -30.25
CA LEU A 196 2.88 -17.31 -30.29
C LEU A 196 3.03 -18.13 -29.00
#